data_AF-A0A921BEK7-F1
#
_entry.id   AF-A0A921BEK7-F1
#
_cell.length_a   1.000
_cell.length_b   1.000
_cell.length_c   1.000
_cell.angle_alpha   90.00
_cell.angle_beta   90.00
_cell.angle_gamma   90.00
#
_symmetry.space_group_name_H-M   'P 1'
#
loop_
_entity.id
_entity.type
_entity.pdbx_description
1 polymer ?
#
loop_
_entity_poly.entity_id
_entity_poly.type
_entity_poly.pdbx_seq_one_letter_code
_entity_poly.pdbx_strand_id
1 'polypeptide(L)'
;MLSCFDTETGDLLWRVDTVTDYDSTVPVQGTSQAPIVEGDLLIAAVGGEPDAKIVAFDKVTGDEVWRSLDNISETGYSAPIVIDAGGVDNYFWHATAITSLNPETGEIYWNQDFTIGGGMAITKPRAQRRYFGVSPFFNGSKMLA
;
A
#
# COMPACT_ATOMS: atom_id res chain seq x y z
N MET A 1 -12.21 -1.93 3.17
CA MET A 1 -13.34 -1.85 2.21
C MET A 1 -12.90 -1.05 1.00
N LEU A 2 -12.99 -1.64 -0.19
CA LEU A 2 -12.81 -0.98 -1.48
C LEU A 2 -14.14 -1.02 -2.22
N SER A 3 -14.48 0.04 -2.95
CA SER A 3 -15.71 0.08 -3.74
C SER A 3 -15.46 0.88 -5.00
N CYS A 4 -15.90 0.34 -6.13
CA CYS A 4 -15.88 1.00 -7.42
C CYS A 4 -17.30 1.33 -7.85
N PHE A 5 -17.46 2.55 -8.36
CA PHE A 5 -18.74 3.07 -8.81
C PHE A 5 -18.62 3.54 -10.25
N ASP A 6 -19.70 3.37 -11.00
CA ASP A 6 -19.83 4.00 -12.31
C ASP A 6 -19.84 5.52 -12.16
N THR A 7 -19.07 6.22 -13.01
CA THR A 7 -18.91 7.68 -12.89
C THR A 7 -20.11 8.46 -13.40
N GLU A 8 -20.92 7.89 -14.29
CA GLU A 8 -22.10 8.53 -14.87
C GLU A 8 -23.35 8.27 -14.04
N THR A 9 -23.57 7.02 -13.62
CA THR A 9 -24.79 6.61 -12.91
C THR A 9 -24.63 6.58 -11.40
N GLY A 10 -23.40 6.42 -10.90
CA GLY A 10 -23.12 6.19 -9.48
C GLY A 10 -23.43 4.77 -9.00
N ASP A 11 -23.72 3.85 -9.92
CA ASP A 11 -24.01 2.45 -9.59
C ASP A 11 -22.77 1.74 -9.05
N LEU A 12 -22.95 0.86 -8.06
CA LEU A 12 -21.87 0.03 -7.53
C LEU A 12 -21.50 -1.03 -8.57
N LEU A 13 -20.26 -0.98 -9.08
CA LEU A 13 -19.74 -1.96 -10.04
C LEU A 13 -19.18 -3.19 -9.32
N TRP A 14 -18.34 -2.97 -8.31
CA TRP A 14 -17.79 -4.02 -7.47
C TRP A 14 -17.39 -3.48 -6.10
N ARG A 15 -17.25 -4.39 -5.14
CA ARG A 15 -16.88 -4.10 -3.76
C ARG A 15 -16.06 -5.25 -3.18
N VAL A 16 -15.00 -4.90 -2.46
CA VAL A 16 -14.17 -5.84 -1.70
C VAL A 16 -14.21 -5.45 -0.22
N ASP A 17 -14.67 -6.37 0.62
CA ASP A 17 -14.64 -6.18 2.06
C ASP A 17 -13.36 -6.78 2.63
N THR A 18 -12.34 -5.95 2.76
CA THR A 18 -11.03 -6.35 3.29
C THR A 18 -11.08 -7.05 4.65
N VAL A 19 -12.05 -6.75 5.52
CA VAL A 19 -12.15 -7.42 6.83
C VAL A 19 -12.68 -8.83 6.67
N THR A 20 -13.73 -9.00 5.86
CA THR A 20 -14.39 -10.29 5.65
C THR A 20 -13.60 -11.20 4.70
N ASP A 21 -13.04 -10.64 3.64
CA ASP A 21 -12.43 -11.39 2.53
C ASP A 21 -10.96 -11.75 2.80
N TYR A 22 -10.29 -11.01 3.69
CA TYR A 22 -8.85 -11.12 3.96
C TYR A 22 -8.47 -11.22 5.45
N ASP A 23 -9.45 -11.40 6.33
CA ASP A 23 -9.24 -11.41 7.79
C ASP A 23 -8.45 -10.18 8.30
N SER A 24 -8.65 -9.02 7.65
CA SER A 24 -7.85 -7.83 7.94
C SER A 24 -8.18 -7.25 9.32
N THR A 25 -7.14 -6.90 10.07
CA THR A 25 -7.32 -6.19 11.34
C THR A 25 -7.51 -4.70 11.08
N VAL A 26 -8.60 -4.13 11.59
CA VAL A 26 -8.86 -2.69 11.48
C VAL A 26 -7.87 -1.92 12.38
N PRO A 27 -7.05 -1.00 11.83
CA PRO A 27 -6.11 -0.22 12.63
C PRO A 27 -6.82 0.68 13.65
N VAL A 28 -6.09 1.10 14.69
CA VAL A 28 -6.64 1.96 15.77
C VAL A 28 -7.29 3.24 15.24
N GLN A 29 -6.73 3.85 14.18
CA GLN A 29 -7.30 5.04 13.55
C GLN A 29 -8.14 4.74 12.29
N GLY A 30 -8.54 3.48 12.09
CA GLY A 30 -9.24 3.01 10.91
C GLY A 30 -8.34 2.88 9.68
N THR A 31 -8.91 2.47 8.56
CA THR A 31 -8.21 2.36 7.28
C THR A 31 -8.31 3.67 6.50
N SER A 32 -7.17 4.28 6.15
CA SER A 32 -7.14 5.58 5.45
C SER A 32 -6.18 5.63 4.26
N GLN A 33 -5.52 4.51 3.94
CA GLN A 33 -4.57 4.45 2.83
C GLN A 33 -5.34 4.46 1.51
N ALA A 34 -5.11 5.51 0.71
CA ALA A 34 -5.64 5.57 -0.64
C ALA A 34 -4.94 4.50 -1.51
N PRO A 35 -5.70 3.71 -2.29
CA PRO A 35 -5.10 2.81 -3.27
C PRO A 35 -4.49 3.62 -4.43
N ILE A 36 -3.64 2.96 -5.21
CA ILE A 36 -3.05 3.50 -6.44
C ILE A 36 -3.52 2.68 -7.65
N VAL A 37 -3.60 3.29 -8.82
CA VAL A 37 -3.92 2.60 -10.07
C VAL A 37 -2.69 2.60 -10.95
N GLU A 38 -2.21 1.41 -11.30
CA GLU A 38 -1.06 1.18 -12.18
C GLU A 38 -1.49 0.26 -13.32
N GLY A 39 -1.56 0.80 -14.54
CA GLY A 39 -2.09 0.07 -15.69
C GLY A 39 -3.52 -0.41 -15.46
N ASP A 40 -3.72 -1.73 -15.44
CA ASP A 40 -5.02 -2.38 -15.20
C ASP A 40 -5.22 -2.82 -13.74
N LEU A 41 -4.26 -2.50 -12.87
CA LEU A 41 -4.28 -2.90 -11.47
C LEU A 41 -4.66 -1.75 -10.54
N LEU A 42 -5.51 -2.04 -9.56
CA LEU A 42 -5.72 -1.23 -8.37
C LEU A 42 -4.94 -1.86 -7.21
N ILE A 43 -3.94 -1.18 -6.69
CA ILE A 43 -3.05 -1.70 -5.65
C ILE A 43 -3.35 -0.99 -4.33
N ALA A 44 -3.64 -1.76 -3.29
CA ALA A 44 -4.10 -1.27 -2.00
C ALA A 44 -3.35 -1.93 -0.85
N ALA A 45 -3.17 -1.17 0.23
CA ALA A 45 -2.82 -1.75 1.52
C ALA A 45 -4.10 -2.31 2.17
N VAL A 46 -4.17 -3.63 2.27
CA VAL A 46 -5.33 -4.37 2.78
C VAL A 46 -5.14 -4.71 4.26
N GLY A 47 -3.92 -5.12 4.63
CA GLY A 47 -3.62 -5.54 6.01
C GLY A 47 -4.24 -6.90 6.37
N GLY A 48 -4.37 -7.78 5.37
CA GLY A 48 -4.94 -9.10 5.51
C GLY A 48 -3.93 -10.16 5.95
N GLU A 49 -4.40 -11.15 6.70
CA GLU A 49 -3.59 -12.23 7.25
C GLU A 49 -3.55 -13.45 6.29
N PRO A 50 -2.46 -14.24 6.27
CA PRO A 50 -1.16 -13.96 6.88
C PRO A 50 -0.24 -13.11 5.98
N ASP A 51 -0.52 -13.06 4.67
CA ASP A 51 0.39 -12.61 3.61
C ASP A 51 -0.24 -11.60 2.64
N ALA A 52 -1.35 -10.98 3.04
CA ALA A 52 -2.13 -10.05 2.24
C ALA A 52 -2.03 -8.62 2.78
N LYS A 53 -0.84 -8.20 3.23
CA LYS A 53 -0.66 -6.80 3.68
C LYS A 53 -0.91 -5.85 2.51
N ILE A 54 -0.37 -6.15 1.33
CA ILE A 54 -0.60 -5.42 0.07
C ILE A 54 -1.26 -6.35 -0.94
N VAL A 55 -2.28 -5.86 -1.63
CA VAL A 55 -3.01 -6.63 -2.64
C VAL A 55 -3.23 -5.77 -3.87
N ALA A 56 -3.05 -6.37 -5.04
CA ALA A 56 -3.47 -5.81 -6.31
C ALA A 56 -4.73 -6.51 -6.81
N PHE A 57 -5.66 -5.70 -7.27
CA PHE A 57 -6.93 -6.10 -7.83
C PHE A 57 -6.99 -5.70 -9.29
N ASP A 58 -7.72 -6.44 -10.11
CA ASP A 58 -8.15 -5.96 -11.42
C ASP A 58 -9.05 -4.72 -11.20
N LYS A 59 -8.69 -3.59 -11.80
CA LYS A 59 -9.41 -2.32 -11.55
C LYS A 59 -10.86 -2.35 -12.06
N VAL A 60 -11.19 -3.24 -13.00
CA VAL A 60 -12.50 -3.34 -13.64
C VAL A 60 -13.39 -4.34 -12.91
N THR A 61 -12.85 -5.48 -12.48
CA THR A 61 -13.66 -6.54 -11.83
C THR A 61 -13.57 -6.51 -10.30
N GLY A 62 -12.47 -6.00 -9.74
CA GLY A 62 -12.17 -6.08 -8.32
C GLY A 62 -11.59 -7.43 -7.87
N ASP A 63 -11.28 -8.32 -8.81
CA ASP A 63 -10.69 -9.64 -8.50
C ASP A 63 -9.22 -9.50 -8.09
N GLU A 64 -8.77 -10.30 -7.11
CA GLU A 64 -7.36 -10.37 -6.74
C GLU A 64 -6.49 -10.87 -7.91
N VAL A 65 -5.45 -10.11 -8.24
CA VAL A 65 -4.44 -10.50 -9.24
C VAL A 65 -3.18 -11.02 -8.54
N TRP A 66 -2.72 -10.32 -7.51
CA TRP A 66 -1.61 -10.74 -6.68
C TRP A 66 -1.70 -10.15 -5.27
N ARG A 67 -1.03 -10.79 -4.31
CA ARG A 67 -0.83 -10.27 -2.95
C ARG A 67 0.66 -10.32 -2.58
N SER A 68 1.07 -9.51 -1.62
CA SER A 68 2.44 -9.46 -1.13
C SER A 68 2.54 -8.98 0.32
N LEU A 69 3.64 -9.39 0.96
CA LEU A 69 4.07 -9.07 2.33
C LEU A 69 3.24 -9.69 3.46
N ASP A 70 3.96 -10.30 4.40
CA ASP A 70 3.40 -10.84 5.64
C ASP A 70 2.82 -9.73 6.52
N ASN A 71 1.64 -9.96 7.10
CA ASN A 71 0.97 -8.98 7.94
C ASN A 71 1.45 -8.95 9.40
N ILE A 72 2.76 -8.83 9.61
CA ILE A 72 3.37 -8.86 10.96
C ILE A 72 3.21 -7.55 11.76
N SER A 73 2.49 -6.56 11.23
CA SER A 73 2.32 -5.22 11.82
C SER A 73 1.20 -4.45 11.11
N GLU A 74 0.70 -3.35 11.70
CA GLU A 74 -0.20 -2.43 11.00
C GLU A 74 0.39 -1.95 9.65
N THR A 75 -0.48 -1.71 8.67
CA THR A 75 -0.13 -1.25 7.32
C THR A 75 0.38 0.20 7.28
N GLY A 76 0.09 0.98 8.34
CA GLY A 76 0.32 2.41 8.38
C GLY A 76 -0.83 3.22 7.79
N TYR A 77 -0.60 4.51 7.60
CA TYR A 77 -1.64 5.48 7.18
C TYR A 77 -1.24 6.26 5.93
N SER A 78 -0.12 5.89 5.30
CA SER A 78 0.43 6.59 4.16
C SER A 78 0.03 5.89 2.86
N ALA A 79 -0.39 6.66 1.88
CA ALA A 79 -0.69 6.12 0.56
C ALA A 79 0.62 5.59 -0.09
N PRO A 80 0.55 4.46 -0.82
CA PRO A 80 1.65 4.01 -1.65
C PRO A 80 2.05 5.09 -2.66
N ILE A 81 3.32 5.12 -3.06
CA ILE A 81 3.77 6.00 -4.12
C ILE A 81 4.50 5.24 -5.22
N VAL A 82 4.28 5.68 -6.44
CA VAL A 82 4.91 5.14 -7.64
C VAL A 82 6.15 5.98 -7.92
N ILE A 83 7.29 5.34 -8.16
CA ILE A 83 8.54 6.01 -8.51
C ILE A 83 9.17 5.28 -9.67
N ASP A 84 9.59 6.03 -10.69
CA ASP A 84 10.49 5.54 -11.72
C ASP A 84 11.94 5.77 -11.29
N ALA A 85 12.59 4.72 -10.82
CA ALA A 85 13.98 4.73 -10.34
C ALA A 85 14.89 3.77 -11.14
N GLY A 86 14.63 3.64 -12.45
CA GLY A 86 15.27 2.67 -13.34
C GLY A 86 14.33 1.52 -13.75
N GLY A 87 13.02 1.79 -13.72
CA GLY A 87 11.92 0.83 -13.72
C GLY A 87 10.76 1.41 -12.89
N VAL A 88 9.52 1.01 -13.18
CA VAL A 88 8.35 1.44 -12.40
C VAL A 88 8.26 0.57 -11.15
N ASP A 89 8.43 1.22 -10.00
CA ASP A 89 8.44 0.59 -8.67
C ASP A 89 7.34 1.22 -7.80
N ASN A 90 6.64 0.38 -7.03
CA ASN A 90 5.72 0.85 -6.00
C ASN A 90 6.34 0.80 -4.62
N TYR A 91 6.31 1.93 -3.92
CA TYR A 91 6.91 2.10 -2.61
C TYR A 91 5.81 2.13 -1.55
N PHE A 92 5.92 1.20 -0.62
CA PHE A 92 5.03 1.07 0.52
C PHE A 92 5.80 1.41 1.78
N TRP A 93 5.34 2.42 2.49
CA TRP A 93 5.85 2.74 3.81
C TRP A 93 4.85 2.26 4.87
N HIS A 94 5.24 1.21 5.60
CA HIS A 94 4.45 0.60 6.66
C HIS A 94 5.18 0.69 8.01
N ALA A 95 4.56 0.16 9.08
CA ALA A 95 5.00 0.37 10.46
C ALA A 95 6.43 -0.12 10.78
N THR A 96 6.95 -1.07 10.00
CA THR A 96 8.22 -1.75 10.26
C THR A 96 9.28 -1.48 9.19
N ALA A 97 8.90 -1.11 7.97
CA ALA A 97 9.84 -0.92 6.88
C ALA A 97 9.30 -0.03 5.75
N ILE A 98 10.22 0.29 4.83
CA ILE A 98 9.94 0.83 3.51
C ILE A 98 10.25 -0.29 2.52
N THR A 99 9.27 -0.66 1.70
CA THR A 99 9.37 -1.78 0.77
C THR A 99 9.09 -1.33 -0.65
N SER A 100 9.92 -1.75 -1.60
CA SER A 100 9.67 -1.59 -3.04
C SER A 100 9.16 -2.90 -3.63
N LEU A 101 8.06 -2.81 -4.38
CA LEU A 101 7.42 -3.92 -5.06
C LEU A 101 7.34 -3.69 -6.57
N ASN A 102 7.46 -4.77 -7.33
CA ASN A 102 7.05 -4.81 -8.73
C ASN A 102 5.53 -4.56 -8.81
N PRO A 103 5.06 -3.52 -9.52
CA PRO A 103 3.63 -3.21 -9.63
C PRO A 103 2.81 -4.29 -10.33
N GLU A 104 3.41 -5.05 -11.25
CA GLU A 104 2.71 -6.05 -12.06
C GLU A 104 2.62 -7.41 -11.36
N THR A 105 3.62 -7.77 -10.54
CA THR A 105 3.74 -9.12 -9.97
C THR A 105 3.69 -9.17 -8.45
N GLY A 106 3.86 -8.04 -7.76
CA GLY A 106 4.00 -7.99 -6.30
C GLY A 106 5.34 -8.49 -5.76
N GLU A 107 6.30 -8.82 -6.65
CA GLU A 107 7.65 -9.25 -6.26
C GLU A 107 8.37 -8.15 -5.48
N ILE A 108 9.04 -8.53 -4.39
CA ILE A 108 9.80 -7.60 -3.57
C ILE A 108 11.14 -7.31 -4.26
N TYR A 109 11.35 -6.07 -4.71
CA TYR A 109 12.64 -5.66 -5.23
C TYR A 109 13.65 -5.42 -4.10
N TRP A 110 13.21 -4.77 -3.03
CA TRP A 110 14.00 -4.59 -1.82
C TRP A 110 13.13 -4.17 -0.63
N ASN A 111 13.67 -4.39 0.57
CA ASN A 111 13.07 -3.99 1.84
C ASN A 111 14.11 -3.26 2.70
N GLN A 112 13.74 -2.11 3.24
CA GLN A 112 14.58 -1.33 4.14
C GLN A 112 13.88 -1.17 5.49
N ASP A 113 14.42 -1.84 6.49
CA ASP A 113 13.91 -1.76 7.86
C ASP A 113 13.91 -0.31 8.37
N PHE A 114 12.76 0.08 8.90
CA PHE A 114 12.52 1.40 9.46
C PHE A 114 11.30 1.38 10.37
N THR A 115 11.47 0.83 11.57
CA THR A 115 10.41 0.76 12.56
C THR A 115 10.06 2.15 13.11
N ILE A 116 8.78 2.47 13.08
CA ILE A 116 8.25 3.74 13.56
C ILE A 116 7.36 3.55 14.79
N GLY A 117 7.46 4.49 15.74
CA GLY A 117 6.68 4.46 16.97
C GLY A 117 5.18 4.54 16.70
N GLY A 118 4.42 3.60 17.28
CA GLY A 118 2.96 3.57 17.21
C GLY A 118 2.39 3.31 15.80
N GLY A 119 3.17 2.77 14.87
CA GLY A 119 2.69 2.40 13.52
C GLY A 119 2.31 3.58 12.62
N MET A 120 2.59 4.82 13.05
CA MET A 120 2.12 6.06 12.43
C MET A 120 2.94 6.47 11.19
N ALA A 121 2.93 5.64 10.15
CA ALA A 121 3.46 6.00 8.82
C ALA A 121 2.44 6.93 8.18
N ILE A 122 2.46 8.22 8.53
CA ILE A 122 1.40 9.17 8.15
C ILE A 122 1.77 9.99 6.92
N THR A 123 3.00 10.49 6.86
CA THR A 123 3.38 11.42 5.78
C THR A 123 3.50 10.68 4.45
N LYS A 124 3.01 11.28 3.36
CA LYS A 124 3.26 10.75 2.02
C LYS A 124 4.76 10.82 1.74
N PRO A 125 5.44 9.71 1.38
CA PRO A 125 6.84 9.77 1.01
C PRO A 125 7.06 10.72 -0.17
N ARG A 126 8.27 11.27 -0.25
CA ARG A 126 8.67 12.17 -1.35
C ARG A 126 9.84 11.56 -2.09
N ALA A 127 9.72 11.52 -3.40
CA ALA A 127 10.75 11.03 -4.28
C ALA A 127 11.24 12.14 -5.21
N GLN A 128 12.55 12.19 -5.43
CA GLN A 128 13.16 13.06 -6.42
C GLN A 128 14.40 12.38 -7.00
N ARG A 129 14.33 11.96 -8.27
CA ARG A 129 15.36 11.14 -8.92
C ARG A 129 15.61 9.87 -8.09
N ARG A 130 16.86 9.62 -7.70
CA ARG A 130 17.26 8.48 -6.85
C ARG A 130 16.98 8.66 -5.35
N TYR A 131 16.51 9.85 -4.93
CA TYR A 131 16.31 10.13 -3.51
C TYR A 131 14.87 9.86 -3.12
N PHE A 132 14.68 9.07 -2.06
CA PHE A 132 13.39 8.81 -1.44
C PHE A 132 13.43 9.23 0.03
N GLY A 133 12.48 10.05 0.46
CA GLY A 133 12.43 10.59 1.81
C GLY A 133 11.10 10.31 2.50
N VAL A 134 11.18 9.91 3.77
CA VAL A 134 10.02 9.81 4.68
C VAL A 134 10.27 10.61 5.95
N SER A 135 9.20 11.17 6.51
CA SER A 135 9.28 11.93 7.77
C SER A 135 8.20 11.46 8.74
N PRO A 136 8.51 10.53 9.65
CA PRO A 136 7.60 10.15 10.74
C PRO A 136 7.51 11.23 11.82
N PHE A 137 6.48 11.13 12.65
CA PHE A 137 6.35 11.93 13.87
C PHE A 137 7.43 11.56 14.91
N PHE A 138 7.77 10.27 14.99
CA PHE A 138 8.76 9.71 15.90
C PHE A 138 9.99 9.22 15.10
N ASN A 139 11.19 9.29 15.69
CA ASN A 139 12.45 8.71 15.15
C ASN A 139 13.19 9.51 14.06
N GLY A 140 12.70 10.69 13.68
CA GLY A 140 13.38 11.58 12.72
C GLY A 140 13.22 11.14 11.26
N SER A 141 13.53 12.05 10.33
CA SER A 141 13.37 11.80 8.89
C SER A 141 14.45 10.85 8.36
N LYS A 142 14.08 9.99 7.40
CA LYS A 142 14.99 9.07 6.71
C LYS A 142 15.00 9.40 5.22
N MET A 143 16.20 9.41 4.62
CA MET A 143 16.40 9.51 3.18
C MET A 143 17.15 8.26 2.69
N LEU A 144 16.65 7.64 1.63
CA LEU A 144 17.30 6.56 0.87
C LEU A 144 17.91 7.18 -0.41
N ALA A 145 19.10 6.72 -0.81
CA ALA A 145 19.91 7.30 -1.88
C ALA A 145 20.66 6.24 -2.69
#